data_AF-A0A6P0WNP7-F1
#
_entry.id   AF-A0A6P0WNP7-F1
#
_cell.length_a   1.000
_cell.length_b   1.000
_cell.length_c   1.000
_cell.angle_alpha   90.00
_cell.angle_beta   90.00
_cell.angle_gamma   90.00
#
_symmetry.space_group_name_H-M   'P 1'
#
loop_
_entity.id
_entity.type
_entity.pdbx_description
1 polymer ?
#
loop_
_entity_poly.entity_id
_entity_poly.type
_entity_poly.pdbx_seq_one_letter_code
_entity_poly.pdbx_strand_id
1 'polypeptide(L)'
;MEKLLLLRQGSSITAEALGGTGNGGNIELNAQQIVAIPTENSDIVANAVGGNGGNINITSEGIFGLQVREQLTSLSDITASSQSGISGTINLNTLSFDPSQSLVELPSNLVDASEQITADCSAKTSNRFVVTGRGGIPDNPTEYLRGNAVWQDTRNLSGVNQSVEPISNYPQPSTNQQPQLVEAKGWFLDETGTVVLTAESFPEELPRVC
;
A
#
# COMPACT_ATOMS: atom_id res chain seq x y z
N MET A 1 27.72 -11.31 13.43
CA MET A 1 26.91 -11.61 14.64
C MET A 1 26.26 -10.32 15.04
N GLU A 2 24.93 -10.27 15.02
CA GLU A 2 24.20 -9.10 15.51
C GLU A 2 24.27 -9.06 17.04
N LYS A 3 24.67 -7.92 17.62
CA LYS A 3 24.82 -7.76 19.08
C LYS A 3 23.59 -7.06 19.65
N LEU A 4 22.57 -7.85 19.97
CA LEU A 4 21.39 -7.39 20.70
C LEU A 4 21.66 -7.39 22.22
N LEU A 5 21.44 -6.25 22.87
CA LEU A 5 21.31 -6.15 24.32
C LEU A 5 19.82 -6.05 24.66
N LEU A 6 19.27 -7.13 25.22
CA LEU A 6 17.87 -7.20 25.62
C LEU A 6 17.78 -7.12 27.16
N LEU A 7 17.09 -6.09 27.66
CA LEU A 7 16.82 -5.88 29.08
C LEU A 7 15.35 -6.26 29.38
N ARG A 8 15.15 -7.22 30.28
CA ARG A 8 13.83 -7.77 30.63
C ARG A 8 13.68 -7.97 32.13
N GLN A 9 12.44 -7.99 32.59
CA GLN A 9 12.06 -8.47 33.94
C GLN A 9 12.84 -7.77 35.07
N GLY A 10 12.99 -6.45 35.01
CA GLY A 10 13.70 -5.69 36.04
C GLY A 10 15.23 -5.76 35.93
N SER A 11 15.78 -6.01 34.73
CA SER A 11 17.23 -6.07 34.52
C SER A 11 17.89 -4.72 34.80
N SER A 12 19.08 -4.71 35.41
CA SER A 12 19.77 -3.47 35.73
C SER A 12 21.27 -3.51 35.40
N ILE A 13 21.77 -2.44 34.78
CA ILE A 13 23.20 -2.18 34.55
C ILE A 13 23.57 -0.96 35.38
N THR A 14 24.28 -1.18 36.50
CA THR A 14 24.50 -0.13 37.50
C THR A 14 25.96 0.16 37.77
N ALA A 15 26.29 1.43 37.93
CA ALA A 15 27.54 1.95 38.48
C ALA A 15 27.23 3.00 39.55
N GLU A 16 26.28 2.72 40.43
CA GLU A 16 25.78 3.69 41.42
C GLU A 16 26.67 3.85 42.65
N ALA A 17 26.68 5.06 43.22
CA ALA A 17 27.27 5.38 44.52
C ALA A 17 26.17 5.74 45.54
N LEU A 18 25.68 4.72 46.25
CA LEU A 18 24.51 4.83 47.16
C LEU A 18 24.81 5.49 48.52
N GLY A 19 26.06 5.84 48.83
CA GLY A 19 26.42 6.41 50.13
C GLY A 19 27.81 7.03 50.18
N GLY A 20 28.04 7.81 51.24
CA GLY A 20 29.27 8.60 51.40
C GLY A 20 29.40 9.69 50.34
N THR A 21 30.61 10.16 50.10
CA THR A 21 30.92 11.22 49.12
C THR A 21 31.40 10.65 47.78
N GLY A 22 31.04 9.40 47.47
CA GLY A 22 31.47 8.71 46.25
C GLY A 22 30.74 9.21 45.01
N ASN A 23 31.44 9.26 43.89
CA ASN A 23 30.85 9.58 42.58
C ASN A 23 30.28 8.32 41.92
N GLY A 24 29.25 8.48 41.10
CA GLY A 24 28.76 7.44 40.20
C GLY A 24 29.87 7.05 39.21
N GLY A 25 29.92 5.76 38.86
CA GLY A 25 30.86 5.23 37.88
C GLY A 25 30.44 5.47 36.45
N ASN A 26 31.37 5.29 35.51
CA ASN A 26 31.07 5.45 34.10
C ASN A 26 30.58 4.12 33.49
N ILE A 27 29.56 4.21 32.64
CA ILE A 27 29.00 3.08 31.89
C ILE A 27 29.28 3.32 30.40
N GLU A 28 29.99 2.39 29.76
CA GLU A 28 30.21 2.36 28.31
C GLU A 28 29.48 1.15 27.74
N LEU A 29 28.49 1.38 26.87
CA LEU A 29 27.72 0.33 26.22
C LEU A 29 27.87 0.42 24.71
N ASN A 30 28.35 -0.68 24.12
CA ASN A 30 28.43 -0.84 22.67
C ASN A 30 27.66 -2.10 22.27
N ALA A 31 26.51 -1.91 21.63
CA ALA A 31 25.64 -2.96 21.13
C ALA A 31 24.94 -2.49 19.86
N GLN A 32 24.68 -3.40 18.93
CA GLN A 32 24.03 -3.04 17.68
C GLN A 32 22.61 -2.53 17.93
N GLN A 33 21.86 -3.21 18.80
CA GLN A 33 20.53 -2.77 19.25
C GLN A 33 20.43 -2.93 20.75
N ILE A 34 19.77 -1.98 21.42
CA ILE A 34 19.44 -2.04 22.83
C ILE A 34 17.93 -1.97 22.96
N VAL A 35 17.34 -2.98 23.58
CA VAL A 35 15.89 -3.10 23.72
C VAL A 35 15.53 -3.37 25.17
N ALA A 36 14.64 -2.56 25.72
CA ALA A 36 13.96 -2.83 26.98
C ALA A 36 12.43 -2.84 26.78
N ILE A 37 11.71 -3.53 27.65
CA ILE A 37 10.26 -3.38 27.72
C ILE A 37 9.95 -2.19 28.64
N PRO A 38 9.23 -1.15 28.19
CA PRO A 38 9.03 0.08 28.96
C PRO A 38 8.47 -0.13 30.37
N THR A 39 7.64 -1.15 30.56
CA THR A 39 6.92 -1.43 31.82
C THR A 39 7.59 -2.50 32.67
N GLU A 40 8.75 -3.04 32.25
CA GLU A 40 9.48 -4.06 33.00
C GLU A 40 10.60 -3.47 33.87
N ASN A 41 10.59 -2.16 34.17
CA ASN A 41 11.51 -1.49 35.09
C ASN A 41 12.99 -1.88 34.89
N SER A 42 13.46 -1.85 33.65
CA SER A 42 14.81 -2.26 33.32
C SER A 42 15.70 -1.05 33.09
N ASP A 43 16.77 -0.93 33.87
CA ASP A 43 17.42 0.35 34.09
C ASP A 43 18.93 0.33 33.79
N ILE A 44 19.45 1.48 33.33
CA ILE A 44 20.89 1.74 33.17
C ILE A 44 21.23 2.94 34.04
N VAL A 45 22.03 2.72 35.09
CA VAL A 45 22.04 3.61 36.25
C VAL A 45 23.46 3.97 36.70
N ALA A 46 23.80 5.25 36.70
CA ALA A 46 25.09 5.79 37.15
C ALA A 46 24.91 6.88 38.22
N ASN A 47 23.90 6.75 39.08
CA ASN A 47 23.55 7.76 40.07
C ASN A 47 24.56 7.85 41.23
N ALA A 48 24.52 8.96 41.96
CA ALA A 48 25.26 9.16 43.21
C ALA A 48 24.44 9.87 44.30
N VAL A 49 24.76 9.61 45.57
CA VAL A 49 24.13 10.31 46.70
C VAL A 49 24.95 11.52 47.14
N GLY A 50 26.19 11.32 47.59
CA GLY A 50 27.01 12.42 48.13
C GLY A 50 28.11 12.96 47.20
N GLY A 51 28.47 12.24 46.13
CA GLY A 51 29.38 12.72 45.08
C GLY A 51 28.63 13.08 43.79
N ASN A 52 29.34 13.31 42.69
CA ASN A 52 28.74 13.60 41.38
C ASN A 52 28.19 12.32 40.72
N GLY A 53 27.18 12.47 39.86
CA GLY A 53 26.71 11.38 39.01
C GLY A 53 27.78 10.94 38.01
N GLY A 54 27.69 9.68 37.57
CA GLY A 54 28.63 9.08 36.62
C GLY A 54 28.26 9.37 35.16
N ASN A 55 29.13 9.02 34.22
CA ASN A 55 28.86 9.27 32.80
C ASN A 55 28.42 7.99 32.08
N ILE A 56 27.33 8.08 31.32
CA ILE A 56 26.80 6.98 30.52
C ILE A 56 27.02 7.32 29.04
N ASN A 57 27.83 6.52 28.36
CA ASN A 57 28.03 6.60 26.92
C ASN A 57 27.46 5.33 26.28
N ILE A 58 26.50 5.51 25.38
CA ILE A 58 25.86 4.41 24.66
C ILE A 58 26.07 4.60 23.17
N THR A 59 26.65 3.60 22.52
CA THR A 59 26.79 3.54 21.07
C THR A 59 25.96 2.39 20.54
N SER A 60 24.97 2.71 19.70
CA SER A 60 24.04 1.72 19.15
C SER A 60 23.44 2.15 17.81
N GLU A 61 22.92 1.23 17.02
CA GLU A 61 22.09 1.59 15.87
C GLU A 61 20.70 2.05 16.32
N GLY A 62 20.20 1.53 17.46
CA GLY A 62 18.92 1.93 18.03
C GLY A 62 18.74 1.54 19.49
N ILE A 63 18.05 2.40 20.23
CA ILE A 63 17.67 2.20 21.63
C ILE A 63 16.14 2.26 21.71
N PHE A 64 15.52 1.20 22.21
CA PHE A 64 14.07 1.07 22.27
C PHE A 64 13.57 0.77 23.67
N GLY A 65 12.52 1.46 24.08
CA GLY A 65 11.81 1.22 25.34
C GLY A 65 12.49 1.69 26.63
N LEU A 66 13.68 2.28 26.53
CA LEU A 66 14.34 3.04 27.59
C LEU A 66 14.07 4.54 27.42
N GLN A 67 13.97 5.27 28.53
CA GLN A 67 13.90 6.73 28.50
C GLN A 67 14.91 7.34 29.46
N VAL A 68 15.55 8.43 29.05
CA VAL A 68 16.43 9.21 29.93
C VAL A 68 15.56 10.01 30.88
N ARG A 69 15.77 9.84 32.19
CA ARG A 69 15.05 10.55 33.25
C ARG A 69 16.02 10.96 34.36
N GLU A 70 15.67 11.99 35.11
CA GLU A 70 16.47 12.47 36.26
C GLU A 70 16.35 11.56 37.48
N GLN A 71 15.24 10.81 37.58
CA GLN A 71 14.96 9.91 38.69
C GLN A 71 14.41 8.58 38.14
N LEU A 72 14.74 7.49 38.84
CA LEU A 72 14.18 6.17 38.56
C LEU A 72 12.67 6.19 38.77
N THR A 73 11.96 5.54 37.87
CA THR A 73 10.52 5.34 37.91
C THR A 73 10.20 3.85 38.04
N SER A 74 8.95 3.45 37.83
CA SER A 74 8.59 2.03 37.66
C SER A 74 8.72 1.57 36.19
N LEU A 75 9.22 2.45 35.32
CA LEU A 75 9.45 2.20 33.90
C LEU A 75 10.94 1.99 33.66
N SER A 76 11.27 1.49 32.47
CA SER A 76 12.67 1.29 32.08
C SER A 76 13.37 2.62 31.83
N ASP A 77 14.45 2.86 32.58
CA ASP A 77 15.11 4.16 32.73
C ASP A 77 16.61 4.16 32.36
N ILE A 78 17.11 5.32 31.95
CA ILE A 78 18.55 5.64 31.92
C ILE A 78 18.77 6.87 32.81
N THR A 79 19.53 6.73 33.89
CA THR A 79 19.73 7.83 34.85
C THR A 79 21.19 7.93 35.31
N ALA A 80 21.65 9.16 35.48
CA ALA A 80 23.03 9.48 35.89
C ALA A 80 23.07 10.64 36.89
N SER A 81 22.03 10.78 37.72
CA SER A 81 21.82 11.96 38.55
C SER A 81 22.60 11.92 39.86
N SER A 82 22.68 13.06 40.55
CA SER A 82 23.21 13.13 41.91
C SER A 82 22.29 13.92 42.85
N GLN A 83 22.20 13.48 44.11
CA GLN A 83 21.44 14.19 45.15
C GLN A 83 22.19 15.40 45.73
N SER A 84 23.49 15.27 45.99
CA SER A 84 24.30 16.32 46.66
C SER A 84 25.39 16.92 45.77
N GLY A 85 25.71 16.27 44.65
CA GLY A 85 26.70 16.68 43.68
C GLY A 85 26.07 17.13 42.36
N ILE A 86 26.88 17.14 41.31
CA ILE A 86 26.45 17.48 39.95
C ILE A 86 25.99 16.20 39.25
N SER A 87 24.85 16.23 38.54
CA SER A 87 24.43 15.13 37.68
C SER A 87 25.47 14.85 36.59
N GLY A 88 25.71 13.58 36.32
CA GLY A 88 26.61 13.14 35.27
C GLY A 88 26.02 13.31 33.88
N THR A 89 26.76 12.89 32.85
CA THR A 89 26.35 13.06 31.46
C THR A 89 25.81 11.77 30.86
N ILE A 90 24.81 11.89 29.99
CA ILE A 90 24.25 10.76 29.23
C ILE A 90 24.38 11.10 27.74
N ASN A 91 25.27 10.38 27.05
CA ASN A 91 25.49 10.53 25.61
C ASN A 91 24.97 9.31 24.88
N LEU A 92 23.98 9.53 23.99
CA LEU A 92 23.39 8.48 23.16
C LEU A 92 23.83 8.69 21.71
N ASN A 93 24.82 7.91 21.29
CA ASN A 93 25.30 7.87 19.92
C ASN A 93 24.49 6.85 19.14
N THR A 94 23.30 7.25 18.71
CA THR A 94 22.42 6.43 17.87
C THR A 94 22.55 6.80 16.39
N LEU A 95 22.48 5.82 15.49
CA LEU A 95 22.24 6.07 14.07
C LEU A 95 20.78 6.49 13.89
N SER A 96 20.51 7.77 14.16
CA SER A 96 19.16 8.34 14.13
C SER A 96 18.56 8.21 12.73
N PHE A 97 17.60 7.31 12.56
CA PHE A 97 16.66 7.33 11.44
C PHE A 97 15.54 8.31 11.80
N ASP A 98 15.47 9.44 11.09
CA ASP A 98 14.39 10.41 11.23
C ASP A 98 13.28 10.08 10.20
N PRO A 99 12.20 9.38 10.60
CA PRO A 99 11.12 9.02 9.69
C PRO A 99 10.34 10.23 9.19
N SER A 100 10.46 11.41 9.83
CA SER A 100 9.77 12.63 9.41
C SER A 100 10.30 13.18 8.08
N GLN A 101 11.54 12.83 7.71
CA GLN A 101 12.16 13.23 6.45
C GLN A 101 11.69 12.38 5.25
N SER A 102 10.93 11.31 5.50
CA SER A 102 10.35 10.43 4.48
C SER A 102 8.83 10.53 4.37
N LEU A 103 8.21 11.57 4.94
CA LEU A 103 6.84 11.93 4.57
C LEU A 103 6.91 12.87 3.36
N VAL A 104 6.81 12.28 2.17
CA VAL A 104 6.41 13.05 0.98
C VAL A 104 4.99 13.55 1.25
N GLU A 105 4.85 14.86 1.44
CA GLU A 105 3.56 15.51 1.50
C GLU A 105 2.86 15.29 0.15
N LEU A 106 1.75 14.56 0.14
CA LEU A 106 0.97 14.41 -1.08
C LEU A 106 0.49 15.81 -1.51
N PRO A 107 0.66 16.20 -2.78
CA PRO A 107 0.14 17.46 -3.28
C PRO A 107 -1.36 17.56 -2.96
N SER A 108 -1.75 18.56 -2.16
CA SER A 108 -3.14 18.75 -1.70
C SER A 108 -4.07 19.24 -2.82
N ASN A 109 -3.47 19.68 -3.92
CA ASN A 109 -4.14 20.01 -5.15
C ASN A 109 -4.48 18.73 -5.93
N LEU A 110 -5.65 18.16 -5.62
CA LEU A 110 -6.37 17.33 -6.57
C LEU A 110 -6.54 18.17 -7.85
N VAL A 111 -5.85 17.79 -8.92
CA VAL A 111 -6.13 18.38 -10.23
C VAL A 111 -7.54 17.96 -10.59
N ASP A 112 -8.46 18.91 -10.66
CA ASP A 112 -9.82 18.64 -11.10
C ASP A 112 -9.78 18.24 -12.58
N ALA A 113 -9.87 16.93 -12.82
CA ALA A 113 -9.86 16.38 -14.17
C ALA A 113 -11.04 16.89 -15.01
N SER A 114 -12.10 17.44 -14.40
CA SER A 114 -13.22 18.03 -15.13
C SER A 114 -12.87 19.36 -15.82
N GLU A 115 -11.86 20.10 -15.32
CA GLU A 115 -11.33 21.30 -15.98
C GLU A 115 -10.26 20.97 -17.05
N GLN A 116 -9.74 19.74 -17.05
CA GLN A 116 -8.79 19.27 -18.08
C GLN A 116 -9.47 18.61 -19.29
N ILE A 117 -10.78 18.37 -19.22
CA ILE A 117 -11.57 17.99 -20.39
C ILE A 117 -11.88 19.27 -21.16
N THR A 118 -10.98 19.64 -22.07
CA THR A 118 -11.34 20.58 -23.13
C THR A 118 -12.51 19.97 -23.91
N ALA A 119 -13.63 20.68 -23.96
CA ALA A 119 -14.71 20.33 -24.87
C ALA A 119 -14.15 20.44 -26.29
N ASP A 120 -14.11 19.29 -26.96
CA ASP A 120 -13.67 19.17 -28.35
C ASP A 120 -14.40 20.19 -29.24
N CYS A 121 -13.68 20.61 -30.27
CA CYS A 121 -14.02 21.69 -31.17
C CYS A 121 -15.50 21.67 -31.55
N SER A 122 -16.21 22.78 -31.30
CA SER A 122 -17.53 23.01 -31.89
C SER A 122 -17.42 22.78 -33.40
N ALA A 123 -18.05 21.71 -33.90
CA ALA A 123 -18.00 21.34 -35.30
C ALA A 123 -18.45 22.53 -36.13
N LYS A 124 -17.50 23.20 -36.79
CA LYS A 124 -17.81 24.22 -37.79
C LYS A 124 -18.63 23.51 -38.87
N THR A 125 -19.88 23.91 -38.99
CA THR A 125 -20.94 23.38 -39.87
C THR A 125 -20.66 23.57 -41.37
N SER A 126 -19.39 23.56 -41.79
CA SER A 126 -19.00 23.77 -43.20
C SER A 126 -17.84 22.88 -43.68
N ASN A 127 -17.32 21.98 -42.86
CA ASN A 127 -16.32 21.01 -43.33
C ASN A 127 -17.02 19.71 -43.73
N ARG A 128 -17.15 19.48 -45.04
CA ARG A 128 -17.68 18.23 -45.59
C ARG A 128 -16.53 17.31 -45.97
N PHE A 129 -16.29 16.28 -45.17
CA PHE A 129 -15.46 15.13 -45.53
C PHE A 129 -16.36 14.08 -46.18
N VAL A 130 -16.16 13.80 -47.47
CA VAL A 130 -16.89 12.72 -48.17
C VAL A 130 -15.95 11.53 -48.31
N VAL A 131 -16.21 10.48 -47.54
CA VAL A 131 -15.61 9.17 -47.81
C VAL A 131 -16.40 8.52 -48.94
N THR A 132 -15.90 8.64 -50.17
CA THR A 132 -16.42 7.85 -51.30
C THR A 132 -15.80 6.46 -51.25
N GLY A 133 -16.29 5.63 -50.34
CA GLY A 133 -15.92 4.23 -50.19
C GLY A 133 -17.03 3.45 -49.48
N ARG A 134 -17.23 2.18 -49.83
CA ARG A 134 -18.26 1.34 -49.20
C ARG A 134 -17.71 0.75 -47.90
N GLY A 135 -17.84 1.50 -46.80
CA GLY A 135 -17.41 1.06 -45.47
C GLY A 135 -17.07 2.22 -44.54
N GLY A 136 -18.04 3.10 -44.29
CA GLY A 136 -17.87 4.35 -43.53
C GLY A 136 -17.27 4.18 -42.13
N ILE A 137 -16.79 5.30 -41.58
CA ILE A 137 -16.36 5.42 -40.19
C ILE A 137 -17.63 5.33 -39.30
N PRO A 138 -17.65 4.53 -38.22
CA PRO A 138 -18.79 4.49 -37.31
C PRO A 138 -19.01 5.86 -36.68
N ASP A 139 -20.27 6.29 -36.57
CA ASP A 139 -20.63 7.55 -35.91
C ASP A 139 -20.31 7.51 -34.40
N ASN A 140 -20.06 6.31 -33.84
CA ASN A 140 -19.68 6.10 -32.45
C ASN A 140 -18.39 5.25 -32.33
N PRO A 141 -17.33 5.75 -31.67
CA PRO A 141 -16.05 5.05 -31.53
C PRO A 141 -16.09 3.83 -30.58
N THR A 142 -17.18 3.66 -29.83
CA THR A 142 -17.38 2.49 -28.94
C THR A 142 -18.20 1.38 -29.59
N GLU A 143 -18.82 1.63 -30.75
CA GLU A 143 -19.51 0.59 -31.50
C GLU A 143 -18.53 -0.25 -32.31
N TYR A 144 -18.76 -1.57 -32.28
CA TYR A 144 -18.02 -2.49 -33.13
C TYR A 144 -18.29 -2.18 -34.61
N LEU A 145 -17.23 -2.04 -35.40
CA LEU A 145 -17.31 -1.96 -36.86
C LEU A 145 -18.04 -3.20 -37.38
N ARG A 146 -19.33 -3.04 -37.73
CA ARG A 146 -20.06 -4.04 -38.50
C ARG A 146 -19.52 -4.00 -39.92
N GLY A 147 -18.48 -4.80 -40.16
CA GLY A 147 -18.02 -5.10 -41.50
C GLY A 147 -19.15 -5.80 -42.25
N ASN A 148 -19.92 -5.04 -43.02
CA ASN A 148 -20.76 -5.62 -44.05
C ASN A 148 -19.79 -6.18 -45.10
N ALA A 149 -19.44 -7.46 -44.99
CA ALA A 149 -18.74 -8.18 -46.04
C ALA A 149 -19.68 -8.27 -47.24
N VAL A 150 -19.67 -7.23 -48.08
CA VAL A 150 -20.40 -7.27 -49.33
C VAL A 150 -19.65 -8.25 -50.22
N TRP A 151 -20.24 -9.44 -50.43
CA TRP A 151 -19.72 -10.42 -51.38
C TRP A 151 -19.69 -9.77 -52.77
N GLN A 152 -18.48 -9.50 -53.27
CA GLN A 152 -18.31 -8.87 -54.57
C GLN A 152 -18.06 -9.97 -55.60
N ASP A 153 -19.07 -10.23 -56.42
CA ASP A 153 -18.95 -11.14 -57.56
C ASP A 153 -18.02 -10.51 -58.61
N THR A 154 -16.78 -10.98 -58.71
CA THR A 154 -15.80 -10.46 -59.66
C THR A 154 -15.95 -11.06 -61.07
N ARG A 155 -17.04 -11.79 -61.35
CA ARG A 155 -17.30 -12.32 -62.69
C ARG A 155 -17.73 -11.20 -63.63
N ASN A 156 -17.15 -11.19 -64.82
CA ASN A 156 -17.55 -10.27 -65.88
C ASN A 156 -18.87 -10.74 -66.50
N LEU A 157 -19.99 -10.10 -66.12
CA LEU A 157 -21.33 -10.41 -66.61
C LEU A 157 -21.71 -9.62 -67.88
N SER A 158 -20.75 -9.00 -68.59
CA SER A 158 -20.99 -8.17 -69.79
C SER A 158 -21.63 -8.91 -70.99
N GLY A 159 -21.95 -10.20 -70.85
CA GLY A 159 -22.65 -11.01 -71.84
C GLY A 159 -24.02 -11.54 -71.41
N VAL A 160 -24.52 -11.23 -70.21
CA VAL A 160 -25.81 -11.76 -69.73
C VAL A 160 -26.92 -10.74 -69.93
N ASN A 161 -27.54 -10.77 -71.12
CA ASN A 161 -28.83 -10.15 -71.36
C ASN A 161 -29.94 -11.09 -70.85
N GLN A 162 -30.20 -11.09 -69.54
CA GLN A 162 -31.42 -11.69 -69.01
C GLN A 162 -32.14 -10.69 -68.13
N SER A 163 -33.27 -10.21 -68.64
CA SER A 163 -34.32 -9.57 -67.89
C SER A 163 -34.88 -10.57 -66.88
N VAL A 164 -34.58 -10.39 -65.60
CA VAL A 164 -35.17 -11.19 -64.52
C VAL A 164 -36.15 -10.30 -63.77
N GLU A 165 -37.43 -10.68 -63.82
CA GLU A 165 -38.51 -10.03 -63.07
C GLU A 165 -38.33 -10.20 -61.55
N PRO A 166 -38.78 -9.23 -60.73
CA PRO A 166 -38.62 -9.28 -59.28
C PRO A 166 -39.60 -10.27 -58.65
N ILE A 167 -39.10 -11.38 -58.11
CA ILE A 167 -39.88 -12.27 -57.24
C ILE A 167 -39.82 -11.71 -55.81
N SER A 168 -40.88 -11.01 -55.41
CA SER A 168 -41.16 -10.65 -54.02
C SER A 168 -41.83 -11.82 -53.31
N ASN A 169 -41.10 -12.57 -52.49
CA ASN A 169 -41.59 -13.19 -51.24
C ASN A 169 -40.56 -14.17 -50.66
N TYR A 170 -39.97 -13.81 -49.53
CA TYR A 170 -39.47 -14.78 -48.56
C TYR A 170 -40.05 -14.43 -47.18
N PRO A 171 -40.70 -15.38 -46.47
CA PRO A 171 -41.23 -15.13 -45.13
C PRO A 171 -40.08 -14.95 -44.13
N GLN A 172 -40.13 -13.90 -43.30
CA GLN A 172 -39.23 -13.77 -42.16
C GLN A 172 -39.55 -14.83 -41.10
N PRO A 173 -38.57 -15.58 -40.58
CA PRO A 173 -38.73 -16.31 -39.34
C PRO A 173 -38.67 -15.32 -38.18
N SER A 174 -39.80 -15.16 -37.49
CA SER A 174 -39.88 -14.58 -36.16
C SER A 174 -39.40 -15.60 -35.14
N THR A 175 -38.29 -15.33 -34.43
CA THR A 175 -38.20 -15.59 -32.98
C THR A 175 -37.06 -14.79 -32.40
N ASN A 176 -37.47 -13.76 -31.66
CA ASN A 176 -36.66 -12.84 -30.90
C ASN A 176 -36.33 -13.50 -29.55
N GLN A 177 -35.29 -14.31 -29.48
CA GLN A 177 -34.72 -14.75 -28.20
C GLN A 177 -33.20 -14.69 -28.30
N GLN A 178 -32.67 -13.48 -28.12
CA GLN A 178 -31.27 -13.36 -27.71
C GLN A 178 -31.18 -13.88 -26.27
N PRO A 179 -30.33 -14.87 -25.96
CA PRO A 179 -30.10 -15.26 -24.58
C PRO A 179 -29.56 -14.04 -23.83
N GLN A 180 -30.20 -13.69 -22.72
CA GLN A 180 -29.70 -12.63 -21.86
C GLN A 180 -28.33 -13.05 -21.33
N LEU A 181 -27.31 -12.25 -21.61
CA LEU A 181 -26.01 -12.40 -20.96
C LEU A 181 -26.17 -11.98 -19.50
N VAL A 182 -25.89 -12.90 -18.59
CA VAL A 182 -25.91 -12.67 -17.15
C VAL A 182 -24.49 -12.75 -16.62
N GLU A 183 -24.09 -11.78 -15.81
CA GLU A 183 -22.77 -11.75 -15.18
C GLU A 183 -22.62 -12.86 -14.12
N ALA A 184 -21.44 -13.46 -14.03
CA ALA A 184 -21.12 -14.46 -13.02
C ALA A 184 -20.98 -13.81 -11.64
N LYS A 185 -21.64 -14.39 -10.64
CA LYS A 185 -21.59 -13.97 -9.23
C LYS A 185 -20.73 -14.87 -8.35
N GLY A 186 -20.26 -15.99 -8.88
CA GLY A 186 -19.39 -16.94 -8.16
C GLY A 186 -18.76 -17.97 -9.08
N TRP A 187 -17.90 -18.82 -8.50
CA TRP A 187 -17.28 -19.95 -9.18
C TRP A 187 -17.15 -21.15 -8.22
N PHE A 188 -17.15 -22.35 -8.78
CA PHE A 188 -16.87 -23.59 -8.03
C PHE A 188 -16.09 -24.57 -8.91
N LEU A 189 -15.50 -25.60 -8.29
CA LEU A 189 -14.86 -26.72 -8.99
C LEU A 189 -15.85 -27.88 -9.11
N ASP A 190 -16.02 -28.42 -10.31
CA ASP A 190 -16.80 -29.64 -10.49
C ASP A 190 -16.02 -30.90 -10.03
N GLU A 191 -16.68 -32.07 -10.09
CA GLU A 191 -16.09 -33.36 -9.71
C GLU A 191 -14.85 -33.75 -10.54
N THR A 192 -14.62 -33.08 -11.68
CA THR A 192 -13.46 -33.27 -12.55
C THR A 192 -12.33 -32.27 -12.28
N GLY A 193 -12.54 -31.32 -11.38
CA GLY A 193 -11.59 -30.25 -11.06
C GLY A 193 -11.63 -29.06 -12.04
N THR A 194 -12.69 -28.94 -12.83
CA THR A 194 -12.85 -27.82 -13.77
C THR A 194 -13.56 -26.65 -13.09
N VAL A 195 -13.07 -25.42 -13.31
CA VAL A 195 -13.69 -24.21 -12.79
C VAL A 195 -14.96 -23.88 -13.59
N VAL A 196 -16.09 -23.78 -12.90
CA VAL A 196 -17.40 -23.41 -13.46
C VAL A 196 -17.83 -22.05 -12.89
N LEU A 197 -18.20 -21.11 -13.76
CA LEU A 197 -18.75 -19.80 -13.39
C LEU A 197 -20.27 -19.88 -13.25
N THR A 198 -20.83 -19.32 -12.18
CA THR A 198 -22.29 -19.33 -11.92
C THR A 198 -22.82 -17.93 -11.66
N ALA A 199 -24.09 -17.70 -12.00
CA ALA A 199 -24.82 -16.46 -11.71
C ALA A 199 -25.50 -16.48 -10.33
N GLU A 200 -25.48 -17.61 -9.61
CA GLU A 200 -26.01 -17.75 -8.26
C GLU A 200 -24.95 -17.41 -7.21
N SER A 201 -25.32 -16.63 -6.20
CA SER A 201 -24.47 -16.33 -5.05
C SER A 201 -24.62 -17.42 -4.00
N PHE A 202 -23.54 -18.13 -3.68
CA PHE A 202 -23.53 -19.05 -2.54
C PHE A 202 -23.36 -18.25 -1.23
N PRO A 203 -24.14 -18.53 -0.18
CA PRO A 203 -23.89 -17.93 1.13
C PRO A 203 -22.54 -18.39 1.65
N GLU A 204 -21.72 -17.43 2.08
CA GLU A 204 -20.41 -17.61 2.70
C GLU A 204 -20.57 -18.51 3.94
N GLU A 205 -20.09 -19.75 3.84
CA GLU A 205 -20.12 -20.70 4.94
C GLU A 205 -19.09 -20.26 5.99
N LEU A 206 -19.56 -19.68 7.10
CA LEU A 206 -18.73 -19.39 8.27
C LEU A 206 -18.03 -20.68 8.72
N PRO A 207 -16.72 -20.64 9.07
CA PRO A 207 -16.01 -21.83 9.55
C PRO A 207 -16.66 -22.34 10.84
N ARG A 208 -17.29 -23.51 10.77
CA ARG A 208 -17.64 -24.29 11.97
C ARG A 208 -16.36 -24.93 12.51
N VAL A 209 -15.98 -24.45 13.69
CA VAL A 209 -15.07 -25.10 14.62
C VAL A 209 -15.64 -26.48 15.00
N CYS A 210 -14.88 -27.53 14.70
CA CYS A 210 -14.50 -28.65 15.58
C CYS A 210 -13.32 -29.37 14.92
#